data_AF-A0A843CTK3-F1
#
_entry.id   AF-A0A843CTK3-F1
#
_cell.length_a   1.000
_cell.length_b   1.000
_cell.length_c   1.000
_cell.angle_alpha   90.00
_cell.angle_beta   90.00
_cell.angle_gamma   90.00
#
_symmetry.space_group_name_H-M   'P 1'
#
loop_
_entity.id
_entity.type
_entity.pdbx_description
1 polymer ?
#
loop_
_entity_poly.entity_id
_entity_poly.type
_entity_poly.pdbx_seq_one_letter_code
_entity_poly.pdbx_strand_id
1 'polypeptide(L)'
;NTLDKRGRGMDGIYLTVLGTSADDGDGGQVGRGNRPTGLIPLNRPTCSEAAAGKNPVSHVGKIYNLLTYEIANHVYEKVSGIKEVYVWLLSQIGRPINEPKVAGVELILEKGVDFKTTSKLAGEIVKAELNSINDFTDRLTQGKIPVC
;
A
#
# COMPACT_ATOMS: atom_id res chain seq x y z
N ASN A 1 -27.67 -0.41 1.55
CA ASN A 1 -27.75 0.88 0.83
C ASN A 1 -28.58 1.86 1.66
N THR A 2 -27.97 2.90 2.21
CA THR A 2 -28.64 3.82 3.16
C THR A 2 -29.66 4.76 2.50
N LEU A 3 -29.62 4.92 1.18
CA LEU A 3 -30.55 5.75 0.41
C LEU A 3 -31.80 4.99 -0.07
N ASP A 4 -31.87 3.67 0.18
CA ASP A 4 -33.02 2.85 -0.16
C ASP A 4 -34.25 3.34 0.63
N LYS A 5 -35.33 3.65 -0.10
CA LYS A 5 -36.59 4.14 0.47
C LYS A 5 -37.77 3.79 -0.43
N ARG A 6 -38.64 2.91 0.07
CA ARG A 6 -39.86 2.45 -0.61
C ARG A 6 -40.68 3.62 -1.15
N GLY A 7 -41.05 3.55 -2.43
CA GLY A 7 -41.88 4.56 -3.10
C GLY A 7 -41.12 5.71 -3.77
N ARG A 8 -39.78 5.67 -3.82
CA ARG A 8 -38.94 6.47 -4.76
C ARG A 8 -38.63 5.61 -6.00
N GLY A 9 -38.59 6.11 -7.24
CA GLY A 9 -38.37 5.24 -8.42
C GLY A 9 -36.89 5.03 -8.83
N MET A 10 -36.38 3.88 -9.31
CA MET A 10 -36.93 2.52 -9.47
C MET A 10 -37.13 1.83 -8.10
N ASP A 11 -38.39 1.88 -7.63
CA ASP A 11 -39.07 1.65 -6.33
C ASP A 11 -38.35 1.61 -4.98
N GLY A 12 -37.12 2.11 -4.94
CA GLY A 12 -36.48 2.59 -3.72
C GLY A 12 -35.31 1.73 -3.30
N ILE A 13 -34.70 1.07 -4.26
CA ILE A 13 -33.58 0.15 -4.07
C ILE A 13 -32.49 0.46 -5.09
N TYR A 14 -31.24 0.31 -4.68
CA TYR A 14 -30.10 0.43 -5.58
C TYR A 14 -29.98 -0.81 -6.49
N LEU A 15 -30.53 -0.73 -7.70
CA LEU A 15 -30.51 -1.79 -8.70
C LEU A 15 -29.69 -1.37 -9.92
N THR A 16 -28.90 -2.29 -10.47
CA THR A 16 -28.11 -2.11 -11.72
C THR A 16 -28.27 -3.36 -12.59
N VAL A 17 -28.13 -3.25 -13.91
CA VAL A 17 -28.21 -4.42 -14.80
C VAL A 17 -26.87 -5.16 -14.80
N LEU A 18 -25.76 -4.42 -14.82
CA LEU A 18 -24.41 -4.96 -14.93
C LEU A 18 -23.69 -5.20 -13.58
N GLY A 19 -24.33 -4.88 -12.46
CA GLY A 19 -23.71 -5.01 -11.13
C GLY A 19 -22.73 -3.89 -10.78
N THR A 20 -22.74 -2.78 -11.53
CA THR A 20 -21.89 -1.59 -11.34
C THR A 20 -22.71 -0.32 -11.53
N SER A 21 -22.43 0.71 -10.75
CA SER A 21 -23.09 2.01 -10.88
C SER A 21 -22.69 2.79 -12.12
N ALA A 22 -21.58 2.40 -12.76
CA ALA A 22 -21.17 2.94 -14.05
C ALA A 22 -22.23 2.69 -15.15
N ASP A 23 -23.08 1.68 -14.97
CA ASP A 23 -24.24 1.38 -15.81
C ASP A 23 -25.27 2.53 -15.82
N ASP A 24 -25.33 3.31 -14.73
CA ASP A 24 -26.26 4.43 -14.55
C ASP A 24 -25.55 5.81 -14.58
N GLY A 25 -24.37 5.86 -15.22
CA GLY A 25 -23.66 7.11 -15.51
C GLY A 25 -22.55 7.51 -14.55
N ASP A 26 -22.25 6.71 -13.51
CA ASP A 26 -21.10 6.99 -12.63
C ASP A 26 -19.76 6.85 -13.38
N GLY A 27 -18.85 7.80 -13.15
CA GLY A 27 -17.50 7.80 -13.71
C GLY A 27 -16.43 7.30 -12.74
N GLY A 28 -15.38 6.66 -13.29
CA GLY A 28 -14.22 6.20 -12.53
C GLY A 28 -12.90 6.80 -13.05
N GLN A 29 -11.92 6.96 -12.16
CA GLN A 29 -10.57 7.41 -12.52
C GLN A 29 -9.51 6.68 -11.70
N VAL A 30 -8.40 6.32 -12.36
CA VAL A 30 -7.23 5.70 -11.73
C VAL A 30 -6.72 6.57 -10.56
N GLY A 31 -6.49 5.94 -9.41
CA GLY A 31 -5.98 6.62 -8.21
C GLY A 31 -7.03 7.31 -7.33
N ARG A 32 -8.33 7.23 -7.68
CA ARG A 32 -9.43 7.86 -6.93
C ARG A 32 -10.18 6.90 -5.99
N GLY A 33 -9.66 5.69 -5.80
CA GLY A 33 -10.19 4.69 -4.88
C GLY A 33 -9.18 4.29 -3.81
N ASN A 34 -9.11 2.98 -3.58
CA ASN A 34 -8.24 2.35 -2.60
C ASN A 34 -6.76 2.68 -2.83
N ARG A 35 -6.00 2.73 -1.73
CA ARG A 35 -4.54 2.62 -1.74
C ARG A 35 -4.15 1.14 -1.93
N PRO A 36 -2.87 0.81 -2.12
CA PRO A 36 -2.45 -0.59 -2.30
C PRO A 36 -2.81 -1.55 -1.16
N THR A 37 -3.14 -1.03 0.03
CA THR A 37 -3.69 -1.81 1.15
C THR A 37 -5.16 -2.22 0.97
N GLY A 38 -5.82 -1.82 -0.12
CA GLY A 38 -7.25 -2.04 -0.31
C GLY A 38 -8.14 -1.09 0.50
N LEU A 39 -7.56 -0.08 1.15
CA LEU A 39 -8.26 0.86 2.03
C LEU A 39 -8.02 2.33 1.62
N ILE A 40 -8.90 3.21 2.05
CA ILE A 40 -8.71 4.67 2.04
C ILE A 40 -8.61 5.13 3.50
N PRO A 41 -7.43 5.04 4.13
CA PRO A 41 -7.31 5.36 5.55
C PRO A 41 -7.26 6.88 5.75
N LEU A 42 -8.14 7.40 6.60
CA LEU A 42 -8.15 8.82 6.99
C LEU A 42 -7.13 9.12 8.10
N ASN A 43 -6.78 8.12 8.90
CA ASN A 43 -5.98 8.27 10.12
C ASN A 43 -4.58 7.65 9.99
N ARG A 44 -4.15 7.27 8.79
CA ARG A 44 -2.82 6.67 8.54
C ARG A 44 -2.12 7.38 7.38
N PRO A 45 -0.78 7.47 7.40
CA PRO A 45 -0.04 8.03 6.28
C PRO A 45 -0.22 7.17 5.03
N THR A 46 -0.36 7.81 3.87
CA THR A 46 -0.49 7.13 2.58
C THR A 46 0.26 7.87 1.48
N CYS A 47 0.74 7.12 0.50
CA CYS A 47 1.21 7.69 -0.74
C CYS A 47 0.03 8.19 -1.61
N SER A 48 0.17 9.38 -2.17
CA SER A 48 -0.82 9.96 -3.10
C SER A 48 -0.74 9.35 -4.50
N GLU A 49 0.35 8.67 -4.85
CA GLU A 49 0.53 8.08 -6.17
C GLU A 49 -0.42 6.92 -6.45
N ALA A 50 -0.97 6.91 -7.66
CA ALA A 50 -1.69 5.77 -8.19
C ALA A 50 -0.71 4.66 -8.60
N ALA A 51 -0.86 3.47 -7.99
CA ALA A 51 -0.05 2.31 -8.32
C ALA A 51 -0.59 1.55 -9.56
N ALA A 52 -1.91 1.55 -9.78
CA ALA A 52 -2.54 0.87 -10.91
C ALA A 52 -2.09 1.46 -12.26
N GLY A 53 -1.84 0.59 -13.24
CA GLY A 53 -1.41 0.97 -14.61
C GLY A 53 0.06 1.39 -14.75
N LYS A 54 0.80 1.62 -13.65
CA LYS A 54 2.22 1.97 -13.70
C LYS A 54 3.12 0.74 -13.94
N ASN A 55 4.27 0.96 -14.58
CA ASN A 55 5.25 -0.07 -14.90
C ASN A 55 5.80 -0.72 -13.61
N PRO A 56 5.71 -2.06 -13.45
CA PRO A 56 6.12 -2.76 -12.22
C PRO A 56 7.64 -2.91 -12.04
N VAL A 57 8.45 -2.56 -13.05
CA VAL A 57 9.91 -2.72 -13.05
C VAL A 57 10.62 -1.38 -12.79
N SER A 58 10.12 -0.28 -13.32
CA SER A 58 10.82 1.02 -13.26
C SER A 58 10.08 2.12 -12.51
N HIS A 59 8.76 2.02 -12.33
CA HIS A 59 8.00 3.12 -11.73
C HIS A 59 8.03 3.05 -10.20
N VAL A 60 8.93 3.84 -9.60
CA VAL A 60 9.14 3.93 -8.14
C VAL A 60 7.85 4.13 -7.34
N GLY A 61 6.94 4.99 -7.79
CA GLY A 61 5.68 5.22 -7.06
C GLY A 61 4.75 4.00 -6.97
N LYS A 62 4.87 3.02 -7.86
CA LYS A 62 4.19 1.72 -7.72
C LYS A 62 5.00 0.80 -6.84
N ILE A 63 6.28 0.62 -7.17
CA ILE A 63 7.18 -0.32 -6.51
C ILE A 63 7.30 0.01 -5.03
N TYR A 64 7.66 1.26 -4.69
CA TYR A 64 7.85 1.68 -3.31
C TYR A 64 6.57 1.67 -2.52
N ASN A 65 5.44 2.09 -3.10
CA ASN A 65 4.16 2.11 -2.38
C ASN A 65 3.73 0.69 -1.97
N LEU A 66 3.95 -0.31 -2.81
CA LEU A 66 3.69 -1.71 -2.45
C LEU A 66 4.78 -2.29 -1.53
N LEU A 67 6.06 -2.03 -1.83
CA LEU A 67 7.20 -2.53 -1.08
C LEU A 67 7.21 -2.03 0.36
N THR A 68 6.79 -0.78 0.61
CA THR A 68 6.69 -0.25 1.98
C THR A 68 5.74 -1.05 2.85
N TYR A 69 4.63 -1.55 2.29
CA TYR A 69 3.70 -2.41 3.03
C TYR A 69 4.26 -3.81 3.25
N GLU A 70 4.97 -4.38 2.27
CA GLU A 70 5.64 -5.67 2.42
C GLU A 70 6.72 -5.61 3.51
N ILE A 71 7.57 -4.58 3.48
CA ILE A 71 8.57 -4.31 4.54
C ILE A 71 7.86 -4.15 5.90
N ALA A 72 6.82 -3.33 5.98
CA ALA A 72 6.10 -3.09 7.23
C ALA A 72 5.55 -4.40 7.83
N ASN A 73 4.95 -5.24 7.00
CA ASN A 73 4.43 -6.55 7.40
C ASN A 73 5.55 -7.47 7.87
N HIS A 74 6.65 -7.58 7.12
CA HIS A 74 7.79 -8.41 7.51
C HIS A 74 8.44 -7.93 8.82
N VAL A 75 8.55 -6.63 9.04
CA VAL A 75 9.03 -6.07 10.31
C VAL A 75 8.09 -6.43 11.45
N TYR A 76 6.78 -6.22 11.26
CA TYR A 76 5.77 -6.51 12.28
C TYR A 76 5.72 -8.00 12.65
N GLU A 77 5.84 -8.90 11.66
CA GLU A 77 5.79 -10.35 11.88
C GLU A 77 7.07 -10.92 12.50
N LYS A 78 8.24 -10.40 12.11
CA LYS A 78 9.55 -10.97 12.49
C LYS A 78 10.14 -10.34 13.75
N VAL A 79 9.66 -9.17 14.16
CA VAL A 79 10.20 -8.43 15.31
C VAL A 79 9.12 -8.26 16.37
N SER A 80 9.34 -8.87 17.54
CA SER A 80 8.39 -8.84 18.65
C SER A 80 8.35 -7.47 19.36
N GLY A 81 7.21 -7.19 20.00
CA GLY A 81 7.04 -6.00 20.83
C GLY A 81 6.75 -4.72 20.04
N ILE A 82 6.28 -4.83 18.80
CA ILE A 82 5.86 -3.70 17.97
C ILE A 82 4.33 -3.66 17.90
N LYS A 83 3.76 -2.48 18.14
CA LYS A 83 2.33 -2.20 17.97
C LYS A 83 1.99 -1.69 16.58
N GLU A 84 2.83 -0.80 16.03
CA GLU A 84 2.62 -0.24 14.68
C GLU A 84 3.98 -0.06 13.99
N VAL A 85 4.01 -0.28 12.68
CA VAL A 85 5.17 -0.06 11.81
C VAL A 85 4.75 0.85 10.67
N TYR A 86 5.55 1.86 10.40
CA TYR A 86 5.40 2.73 9.23
C TYR A 86 6.71 2.79 8.47
N VAL A 87 6.65 2.69 7.14
CA VAL A 87 7.81 2.66 6.27
C VAL A 87 7.67 3.74 5.21
N TRP A 88 8.72 4.54 5.02
CA TRP A 88 8.82 5.54 3.96
C TRP A 88 10.04 5.26 3.10
N LEU A 89 9.81 5.14 1.80
CA LEU A 89 10.89 5.09 0.80
C LEU A 89 10.77 6.32 -0.09
N LEU A 90 11.86 7.08 -0.19
CA LEU A 90 11.97 8.24 -1.08
C LEU A 90 12.98 7.95 -2.16
N SER A 91 12.54 7.91 -3.42
CA SER A 91 13.42 7.76 -4.57
C SER A 91 14.06 9.09 -4.97
N GLN A 92 15.12 9.01 -5.78
CA GLN A 92 15.63 10.14 -6.54
C GLN A 92 15.73 9.74 -8.02
N ILE A 93 15.24 10.58 -8.92
CA ILE A 93 15.31 10.32 -10.37
C ILE A 93 16.76 10.07 -10.78
N GLY A 94 16.98 9.03 -11.58
CA GLY A 94 18.30 8.61 -12.04
C GLY A 94 19.08 7.73 -11.05
N ARG A 95 18.53 7.43 -9.87
CA ARG A 95 19.10 6.44 -8.95
C ARG A 95 18.46 5.06 -9.14
N PRO A 96 19.23 3.97 -8.91
CA PRO A 96 18.68 2.62 -8.87
C PRO A 96 17.52 2.50 -7.87
N ILE A 97 16.54 1.66 -8.18
CA ILE A 97 15.35 1.49 -7.32
C ILE A 97 15.67 0.81 -5.98
N ASN A 98 16.76 0.05 -5.88
CA ASN A 98 17.26 -0.51 -4.62
C ASN A 98 18.06 0.50 -3.78
N GLU A 99 18.33 1.70 -4.30
CA GLU A 99 19.08 2.76 -3.61
C GLU A 99 18.20 3.99 -3.35
N PRO A 100 17.20 3.91 -2.45
CA PRO A 100 16.38 5.05 -2.11
C PRO A 100 17.23 6.16 -1.48
N LYS A 101 16.89 7.42 -1.76
CA LYS A 101 17.49 8.59 -1.11
C LYS A 101 17.24 8.57 0.39
N VAL A 102 16.06 8.09 0.81
CA VAL A 102 15.70 7.87 2.22
C VAL A 102 14.95 6.55 2.34
N ALA A 103 15.34 5.73 3.30
CA ALA A 103 14.56 4.61 3.81
C ALA A 103 14.32 4.84 5.31
N GLY A 104 13.11 5.25 5.67
CA GLY A 104 12.71 5.53 7.05
C GLY A 104 11.78 4.45 7.58
N VAL A 105 11.96 4.07 8.84
CA VAL A 105 11.04 3.19 9.57
C VAL A 105 10.70 3.84 10.91
N GLU A 106 9.40 3.99 11.19
CA GLU A 106 8.89 4.43 12.48
C GLU A 106 8.21 3.25 13.15
N LEU A 107 8.53 3.08 14.43
CA LEU A 107 8.10 1.96 15.24
C LEU A 107 7.38 2.50 16.46
N ILE A 108 6.12 2.08 16.62
CA ILE A 108 5.39 2.27 17.87
C ILE A 108 5.53 0.99 18.68
N LEU A 109 6.21 1.06 19.81
CA LEU A 109 6.58 -0.12 20.59
C LEU A 109 5.59 -0.41 21.72
N GLU A 110 5.55 -1.67 22.15
CA GLU A 110 4.95 -2.04 23.41
C GLU A 110 5.77 -1.50 24.60
N LYS A 111 5.12 -1.41 25.77
CA LYS A 111 5.75 -0.85 26.97
C LYS A 111 6.89 -1.77 27.43
N GLY A 112 8.08 -1.21 27.60
CA GLY A 112 9.25 -1.94 28.10
C GLY A 112 10.08 -2.63 27.03
N VAL A 113 9.74 -2.46 25.74
CA VAL A 113 10.53 -2.97 24.61
C VAL A 113 11.68 -2.02 24.31
N ASP A 114 12.89 -2.56 24.10
CA ASP A 114 14.08 -1.78 23.79
C ASP A 114 14.09 -1.31 22.33
N PHE A 115 14.07 0.00 22.12
CA PHE A 115 14.10 0.60 20.78
C PHE A 115 15.37 0.26 20.00
N LYS A 116 16.53 0.18 20.67
CA LYS A 116 17.81 -0.03 19.97
C LYS A 116 17.87 -1.41 19.32
N THR A 117 17.40 -2.43 20.01
CA THR A 117 17.33 -3.81 19.51
C THR A 117 16.31 -3.92 18.37
N THR A 118 15.09 -3.41 18.58
CA THR A 118 14.02 -3.47 17.57
C THR A 118 14.37 -2.69 16.30
N SER A 119 14.93 -1.49 16.43
CA SER A 119 15.35 -0.67 15.28
C SER A 119 16.48 -1.31 14.46
N LYS A 120 17.41 -2.00 15.12
CA LYS A 120 18.46 -2.76 14.43
C LYS A 120 17.87 -3.89 13.59
N LEU A 121 16.98 -4.70 14.17
CA LEU A 121 16.33 -5.81 13.46
C LEU A 121 15.46 -5.31 12.30
N ALA A 122 14.69 -4.23 12.52
CA ALA A 122 13.91 -3.61 11.44
C ALA A 122 14.81 -3.11 10.30
N GLY A 123 15.95 -2.49 10.63
CA GLY A 123 16.93 -2.04 9.64
C GLY A 123 17.57 -3.18 8.84
N GLU A 124 17.77 -4.35 9.45
CA GLU A 124 18.24 -5.55 8.75
C GLU A 124 17.21 -6.07 7.74
N ILE A 125 15.93 -6.09 8.12
CA ILE A 125 14.82 -6.46 7.23
C ILE A 125 14.73 -5.49 6.05
N VAL A 126 14.72 -4.17 6.29
CA VAL A 126 14.67 -3.17 5.22
C VAL A 126 15.80 -3.37 4.20
N LYS A 127 17.03 -3.61 4.67
CA LYS A 127 18.17 -3.86 3.79
C LYS A 127 17.99 -5.15 2.99
N ALA A 128 17.50 -6.21 3.61
CA ALA A 128 17.22 -7.47 2.93
C ALA A 128 16.20 -7.27 1.81
N GLU A 129 15.07 -6.61 2.09
CA GLU A 129 14.01 -6.35 1.10
C GLU A 129 14.49 -5.47 -0.07
N LEU A 130 15.28 -4.43 0.22
CA LEU A 130 15.87 -3.59 -0.83
C LEU A 130 16.88 -4.36 -1.69
N ASN A 131 17.65 -5.27 -1.09
CA ASN A 131 18.59 -6.12 -1.83
C ASN A 131 17.86 -7.17 -2.70
N SER A 132 16.67 -7.62 -2.29
CA SER A 132 15.83 -8.55 -3.04
C SER A 132 14.76 -7.86 -3.89
N ILE A 133 14.90 -6.57 -4.19
CA ILE A 133 13.85 -5.80 -4.90
C ILE A 133 13.52 -6.38 -6.29
N ASN A 134 14.48 -7.05 -6.95
CA ASN A 134 14.23 -7.68 -8.25
C ASN A 134 13.21 -8.82 -8.15
N ASP A 135 13.30 -9.66 -7.10
CA ASP A 135 12.30 -10.71 -6.83
C ASP A 135 10.91 -10.08 -6.58
N PHE A 136 10.88 -8.98 -5.83
CA PHE A 136 9.66 -8.22 -5.61
C PHE A 136 9.05 -7.71 -6.94
N THR A 137 9.86 -7.12 -7.82
CA THR A 137 9.39 -6.66 -9.13
C THR A 137 8.95 -7.81 -10.04
N ASP A 138 9.57 -8.98 -9.93
CA ASP A 138 9.18 -10.18 -10.67
C ASP A 138 7.81 -10.69 -10.20
N ARG A 139 7.60 -10.79 -8.89
CA ARG A 139 6.29 -11.14 -8.30
C ARG A 139 5.22 -10.14 -8.69
N LEU A 140 5.55 -8.84 -8.68
CA LEU A 140 4.64 -7.78 -9.09
C LEU A 140 4.28 -7.85 -10.58
N THR A 141 5.25 -8.18 -11.43
CA THR A 141 5.05 -8.36 -12.88
C THR A 141 4.19 -9.58 -13.18
N GLN A 142 4.34 -10.65 -12.39
CA GLN A 142 3.52 -11.86 -12.48
C GLN A 142 2.09 -11.69 -11.92
N GLY A 143 1.76 -10.52 -11.36
CA GLY A 143 0.44 -10.26 -10.77
C GLY A 143 0.20 -11.00 -9.44
N LYS A 144 1.27 -11.47 -8.78
CA LYS A 144 1.17 -12.17 -7.48
C LYS A 144 0.89 -11.23 -6.31
N ILE A 145 1.07 -9.92 -6.53
CA ILE A 145 0.84 -8.88 -5.53
C ILE A 145 -0.35 -8.03 -5.99
N PRO A 146 -1.45 -7.96 -5.22
CA PRO A 146 -2.59 -7.11 -5.55
C PRO A 146 -2.19 -5.62 -5.46
N VAL A 147 -2.75 -4.79 -6.35
CA VAL A 147 -2.37 -3.38 -6.49
C VAL A 147 -3.43 -2.42 -5.93
N CYS A 148 -4.70 -2.84 -5.90
CA CYS A 148 -5.85 -2.10 -5.37
C CYS A 148 -7.08 -3.00 -5.27
#